data_AF-A0A529KVG5-F1
#
_entry.id   AF-A0A529KVG5-F1
#
_cell.length_a   1.000
_cell.length_b   1.000
_cell.length_c   1.000
_cell.angle_alpha   90.00
_cell.angle_beta   90.00
_cell.angle_gamma   90.00
#
_symmetry.space_group_name_H-M   'P 1'
#
loop_
_entity.id
_entity.type
_entity.pdbx_description
1 polymer ?
#
loop_
_entity_poly.entity_id
_entity_poly.type
_entity_poly.pdbx_seq_one_letter_code
_entity_poly.pdbx_strand_id
1 'polypeptide(L)'
;AQLDRFLMQVDILYPDIEAERRILLETTGVEEAKADNVLQPARLKEIQTLIRGMPVPESVVEAILKLVRSARPGQGNADTDKHVAWGPGPRASQALTLCARARALYDGR
;
A
#
# COMPACT_ATOMS: atom_id res chain seq x y z
N ALA A 1 3.55 0.45 -19.68
CA ALA A 1 3.59 0.17 -18.23
C ALA A 1 3.31 1.44 -17.40
N GLN A 2 2.13 2.05 -17.56
CA GLN A 2 1.81 3.28 -16.85
C GLN A 2 1.40 3.04 -15.40
N LEU A 3 0.85 1.86 -15.08
CA LEU A 3 0.40 1.51 -13.73
C LEU A 3 1.55 1.15 -12.77
N ASP A 4 2.67 0.66 -13.30
CA ASP A 4 3.83 0.27 -12.48
C ASP A 4 4.37 1.45 -11.64
N ARG A 5 4.06 2.71 -12.02
CA ARG A 5 4.48 3.92 -11.29
C ARG A 5 3.72 4.19 -9.99
N PHE A 6 2.58 3.56 -9.77
CA PHE A 6 1.80 3.70 -8.53
C PHE A 6 2.32 2.76 -7.44
N LEU A 7 2.19 3.17 -6.17
CA LEU A 7 2.67 2.38 -5.02
C LEU A 7 1.78 1.16 -4.74
N MET A 8 0.46 1.35 -4.83
CA MET A 8 -0.56 0.33 -4.61
C MET A 8 -1.69 0.53 -5.61
N GLN A 9 -2.35 -0.57 -5.97
CA GLN A 9 -3.68 -0.56 -6.55
C GLN A 9 -4.66 -0.95 -5.42
N VAL A 10 -5.72 -0.17 -5.26
CA VAL A 10 -6.79 -0.46 -4.31
C VAL A 10 -8.09 -0.54 -5.09
N ASP A 11 -8.73 -1.70 -5.03
CA ASP A 11 -10.03 -1.90 -5.67
C ASP A 11 -11.12 -1.35 -4.75
N ILE A 12 -11.84 -0.32 -5.23
CA ILE A 12 -12.95 0.30 -4.50
C ILE A 12 -14.24 -0.29 -5.03
N LEU A 13 -14.91 -1.09 -4.19
CA LEU A 13 -16.22 -1.68 -4.50
C LEU A 13 -17.34 -0.75 -4.04
N TYR A 14 -18.56 -1.02 -4.51
CA TYR A 14 -19.74 -0.33 -4.00
C TYR A 14 -19.96 -0.63 -2.52
N PRO A 15 -20.42 0.37 -1.73
CA PRO A 15 -20.79 0.15 -0.34
C PRO A 15 -21.97 -0.83 -0.26
N ASP A 16 -22.10 -1.48 0.89
CA ASP A 16 -23.36 -2.17 1.20
C ASP A 16 -24.50 -1.16 1.44
N ILE A 17 -25.73 -1.67 1.50
CA ILE A 17 -26.93 -0.83 1.65
C ILE A 17 -26.91 0.02 2.93
N GLU A 18 -26.27 -0.44 4.00
CA GLU A 18 -26.23 0.29 5.27
C GLU A 18 -25.19 1.42 5.24
N ALA A 19 -24.04 1.16 4.63
CA ALA A 19 -23.04 2.18 4.36
C ALA A 19 -23.58 3.23 3.37
N GLU A 20 -24.26 2.80 2.30
CA GLU A 20 -24.87 3.71 1.33
C GLU A 20 -25.98 4.56 1.96
N ARG A 21 -26.83 3.96 2.80
CA ARG A 21 -27.85 4.68 3.59
C ARG A 21 -27.21 5.75 4.48
N ARG A 22 -26.12 5.42 5.21
CA ARG A 22 -25.38 6.41 6.01
C ARG A 22 -24.85 7.55 5.15
N ILE A 23 -24.19 7.24 4.03
CA ILE A 23 -23.66 8.26 3.12
C ILE A 23 -24.77 9.20 2.65
N LEU A 24 -25.94 8.67 2.28
CA LEU A 24 -27.08 9.50 1.87
C LEU A 24 -27.54 10.42 3.00
N LEU A 25 -27.72 9.90 4.21
CA LEU A 25 -28.19 10.70 5.36
C LEU A 25 -27.17 11.76 5.78
N GLU A 26 -25.88 11.44 5.75
CA GLU A 26 -24.80 12.32 6.22
C GLU A 26 -24.41 13.39 5.20
N THR A 27 -24.55 13.14 3.90
CA THR A 27 -24.09 14.08 2.86
C THR A 27 -25.19 14.91 2.21
N THR A 28 -26.47 14.56 2.41
CA THR A 28 -27.61 15.33 1.87
C THR A 28 -28.27 16.26 2.89
N GLY A 29 -27.74 16.31 4.12
CA GLY A 29 -28.14 17.25 5.15
C GLY A 29 -27.68 18.68 4.86
N VAL A 30 -28.12 19.61 5.72
CA VAL A 30 -27.70 21.03 5.67
C VAL A 30 -26.39 21.26 6.44
N GLU A 31 -26.03 20.33 7.34
CA GLU A 31 -24.83 20.43 8.16
C GLU A 31 -23.59 20.00 7.37
N GLU A 32 -22.59 20.85 7.36
CA GLU A 32 -21.31 20.59 6.69
C GLU A 32 -20.26 20.25 7.74
N ALA A 33 -19.83 18.99 7.79
CA ALA A 33 -18.79 18.56 8.71
C ALA A 33 -17.44 19.20 8.34
N LYS A 34 -16.80 19.87 9.30
CA LYS A 34 -15.45 20.42 9.14
C LYS A 34 -14.42 19.45 9.72
N ALA A 35 -13.44 19.08 8.91
CA ALA A 35 -12.34 18.25 9.36
C ALA A 35 -11.39 19.04 10.28
N ASP A 36 -11.04 18.47 11.42
CA ASP A 36 -10.02 19.02 12.31
C ASP A 36 -8.62 18.73 11.78
N ASN A 37 -7.75 19.74 11.82
CA ASN A 37 -6.35 19.56 11.46
C ASN A 37 -5.57 18.90 12.60
N VAL A 38 -5.39 17.58 12.49
CA VAL A 38 -4.63 16.77 13.45
C VAL A 38 -3.14 16.64 13.13
N LEU A 39 -2.67 17.11 11.96
CA LEU A 39 -1.28 16.91 11.52
C LEU A 39 -0.75 18.08 10.70
N GLN A 40 0.33 18.70 11.19
CA GLN A 40 1.01 19.78 10.48
C GLN A 40 1.86 19.26 9.30
N PRO A 41 1.97 20.00 8.18
CA PRO A 41 2.74 19.57 7.01
C PRO A 41 4.22 19.29 7.30
N ALA A 42 4.85 20.04 8.21
CA ALA A 42 6.22 19.80 8.64
C ALA A 42 6.35 18.42 9.32
N ARG A 43 5.42 18.11 10.22
CA ARG A 43 5.38 16.82 10.92
C ARG A 43 5.14 15.66 9.96
N LEU A 44 4.30 15.83 8.93
CA LEU A 44 4.12 14.83 7.88
C LEU A 44 5.43 14.51 7.14
N LYS A 45 6.23 15.54 6.80
CA LYS A 45 7.54 15.36 6.15
C LYS A 45 8.55 14.66 7.06
N GLU A 46 8.53 14.97 8.36
CA GLU A 46 9.37 14.28 9.35
C GLU A 46 9.03 12.79 9.40
N ILE A 47 7.74 12.43 9.47
CA ILE A 47 7.30 11.02 9.45
C ILE A 47 7.75 10.32 8.17
N GLN A 48 7.57 10.95 7.01
CA GLN A 48 7.99 10.40 5.72
C GLN A 48 9.52 10.20 5.63
N THR A 49 10.29 11.06 6.29
CA THR A 49 11.76 10.95 6.35
C THR A 49 12.18 9.83 7.30
N LEU A 50 11.54 9.74 8.46
CA LEU A 50 11.74 8.68 9.44
C LEU A 50 11.51 7.30 8.82
N ILE A 51 10.38 7.10 8.13
CA ILE A 51 10.06 5.82 7.45
C ILE A 51 11.17 5.42 6.47
N ARG A 52 11.81 6.37 5.77
CA ARG A 52 12.90 6.04 4.83
C ARG A 52 14.22 5.69 5.53
N GLY A 53 14.42 6.18 6.76
CA GLY A 53 15.60 5.89 7.58
C GLY A 53 15.50 4.63 8.42
N MET A 54 14.32 4.02 8.56
CA MET A 54 14.16 2.82 9.40
C MET A 54 15.00 1.64 8.87
N PRO A 55 15.73 0.93 9.75
CA PRO A 55 16.47 -0.26 9.37
C PRO A 55 15.51 -1.37 8.92
N VAL A 56 16.00 -2.25 8.04
CA VAL A 56 15.25 -3.44 7.61
C VAL A 56 16.17 -4.63 7.81
N PRO A 57 15.77 -5.63 8.61
CA PRO A 57 16.54 -6.85 8.78
C PRO A 57 16.72 -7.57 7.45
N GLU A 58 17.88 -8.21 7.25
CA GLU A 58 18.18 -8.98 6.04
C GLU A 58 17.10 -10.04 5.75
N SER A 59 16.58 -10.69 6.79
CA SER A 59 15.50 -11.68 6.65
C SER A 59 14.23 -11.12 6.01
N VAL A 60 13.92 -9.84 6.25
CA VAL A 60 12.77 -9.16 5.63
C VAL A 60 13.07 -8.83 4.17
N VAL A 61 14.28 -8.38 3.86
CA VAL A 61 14.72 -8.13 2.48
C VAL A 61 14.63 -9.42 1.66
N GLU A 62 15.18 -10.52 2.17
CA GLU A 62 15.13 -11.84 1.55
C GLU A 62 13.69 -12.34 1.37
N ALA A 63 12.81 -12.15 2.36
CA ALA A 63 11.41 -12.50 2.24
C ALA A 63 10.70 -11.72 1.12
N ILE A 64 10.95 -10.42 1.02
CA ILE A 64 10.42 -9.56 -0.06
C ILE A 64 10.94 -10.03 -1.41
N LEU A 65 12.24 -10.31 -1.53
CA LEU A 65 12.84 -10.78 -2.78
C LEU A 65 12.26 -12.12 -3.21
N LYS A 66 12.15 -13.09 -2.28
CA LYS A 66 11.55 -14.40 -2.54
C LYS A 66 10.12 -14.27 -3.05
N LEU A 67 9.29 -13.45 -2.40
CA LEU A 67 7.89 -13.23 -2.78
C LEU A 67 7.76 -12.55 -4.16
N VAL A 68 8.49 -11.47 -4.39
CA VAL A 68 8.40 -10.73 -5.66
C VAL A 68 8.90 -11.59 -6.82
N ARG A 69 9.98 -12.34 -6.63
CA ARG A 69 10.54 -13.21 -7.67
C ARG A 69 9.64 -14.41 -7.96
N SER A 70 8.97 -14.97 -6.95
CA SER A 70 8.06 -16.11 -7.18
C SER A 70 6.86 -15.76 -8.05
N ALA A 71 6.53 -14.48 -8.21
CA ALA A 71 5.46 -14.00 -9.09
C ALA A 71 5.95 -13.67 -10.51
N ARG A 72 7.19 -14.02 -10.88
CA ARG A 72 7.73 -13.81 -12.23
C ARG A 72 7.73 -15.12 -13.01
N PRO A 73 7.26 -15.11 -14.27
CA PRO A 73 7.38 -16.26 -15.16
C PRO A 73 8.85 -16.68 -15.31
N GLY A 74 9.12 -17.98 -15.23
CA GLY A 74 10.45 -18.59 -15.25
C GLY A 74 11.24 -18.50 -13.93
N GLN A 75 10.69 -17.87 -12.90
CA GLN A 75 11.30 -17.78 -11.55
C GLN A 75 10.36 -18.27 -10.44
N GLY A 76 9.07 -18.40 -10.74
CA GLY A 76 8.04 -18.94 -9.87
C GLY A 76 7.93 -20.46 -9.96
N ASN A 77 6.69 -20.94 -9.91
CA ASN A 77 6.33 -22.35 -10.11
C ASN A 77 5.58 -22.57 -11.43
N ALA A 78 5.26 -23.82 -11.74
CA ALA A 78 4.54 -24.18 -12.97
C ALA A 78 3.19 -23.42 -13.11
N ASP A 79 2.49 -23.16 -12.01
CA ASP A 79 1.25 -22.37 -12.04
C ASP A 79 1.52 -20.90 -12.39
N THR A 80 2.58 -20.31 -11.85
CA THR A 80 2.98 -18.94 -12.19
C THR A 80 3.31 -18.83 -13.67
N ASP A 81 4.09 -19.77 -14.20
CA ASP A 81 4.51 -19.78 -15.60
C ASP A 81 3.33 -19.96 -16.55
N LYS A 82 2.29 -20.68 -16.10
CA LYS A 82 1.07 -20.92 -16.88
C LYS A 82 0.10 -19.73 -16.88
N HIS A 83 -0.02 -18.98 -15.78
CA HIS A 83 -1.08 -17.98 -15.59
C HIS A 83 -0.58 -16.54 -15.58
N VAL A 84 0.71 -16.29 -15.37
CA VAL A 84 1.28 -14.95 -15.32
C VAL A 84 2.00 -14.64 -16.63
N ALA A 85 1.57 -13.61 -17.34
CA ALA A 85 2.24 -13.16 -18.57
C ALA A 85 3.40 -12.20 -18.28
N TRP A 86 3.29 -11.38 -17.23
CA TRP A 86 4.30 -10.42 -16.83
C TRP A 86 4.32 -10.28 -15.30
N GLY A 87 5.47 -10.51 -14.69
CA GLY A 87 5.65 -10.43 -13.24
C GLY A 87 6.03 -9.03 -12.73
N PRO A 88 6.07 -8.86 -11.41
CA PRO A 88 6.43 -7.58 -10.79
C PRO A 88 7.90 -7.19 -11.02
N GLY A 89 8.13 -5.93 -11.37
CA GLY A 89 9.47 -5.36 -11.54
C GLY A 89 10.19 -5.06 -10.22
N PRO A 90 11.43 -4.54 -10.26
CA PRO A 90 12.19 -4.13 -9.06
C PRO A 90 11.46 -3.11 -8.18
N ARG A 91 10.60 -2.27 -8.78
CA ARG A 91 9.77 -1.31 -8.07
C ARG A 91 8.81 -1.95 -7.06
N ALA A 92 8.33 -3.16 -7.32
CA ALA A 92 7.49 -3.88 -6.36
C ALA A 92 8.26 -4.20 -5.06
N SER A 93 9.53 -4.60 -5.16
CA SER A 93 10.38 -4.83 -3.99
C SER A 93 10.64 -3.53 -3.20
N GLN A 94 10.87 -2.43 -3.92
CA GLN A 94 11.03 -1.09 -3.30
C GLN A 94 9.75 -0.66 -2.58
N ALA A 95 8.60 -0.81 -3.24
CA ALA A 95 7.28 -0.51 -2.68
C ALA A 95 6.99 -1.33 -1.42
N LEU A 96 7.18 -2.66 -1.48
CA LEU A 96 6.98 -3.53 -0.32
C LEU A 96 7.89 -3.17 0.85
N THR A 97 9.14 -2.82 0.59
CA THR A 97 10.07 -2.38 1.65
C THR A 97 9.58 -1.10 2.33
N LEU A 98 9.17 -0.10 1.54
CA LEU A 98 8.64 1.16 2.07
C LEU A 98 7.36 0.95 2.89
N CYS A 99 6.46 0.09 2.40
CA CYS A 99 5.20 -0.23 3.08
C CYS A 99 5.44 -1.00 4.38
N ALA A 100 6.39 -1.96 4.38
CA ALA A 100 6.76 -2.71 5.58
C ALA A 100 7.28 -1.78 6.69
N ARG A 101 8.13 -0.80 6.34
CA ARG A 101 8.62 0.22 7.30
C ARG A 101 7.50 1.11 7.81
N ALA A 102 6.66 1.63 6.90
CA ALA A 102 5.52 2.45 7.28
C ALA A 102 4.57 1.71 8.23
N ARG A 103 4.32 0.42 7.97
CA ARG A 103 3.49 -0.44 8.82
C ARG A 103 4.14 -0.70 10.17
N ALA A 104 5.44 -0.98 10.22
CA ALA A 104 6.15 -1.17 11.48
C ALA A 104 6.06 0.08 12.37
N LEU A 105 6.30 1.27 11.79
CA LEU A 105 6.16 2.54 12.51
C LEU A 105 4.73 2.76 13.03
N TYR A 106 3.72 2.47 12.19
CA TYR A 106 2.31 2.58 12.58
C TYR A 106 1.96 1.63 13.74
N ASP A 107 2.52 0.42 13.74
CA ASP A 107 2.35 -0.56 14.81
C ASP A 107 3.24 -0.28 16.05
N GLY A 108 4.04 0.80 16.05
CA GLY A 108 4.91 1.19 17.16
C GLY A 108 6.18 0.35 17.34
N ARG A 109 6.72 -0.22 16.25
CA ARG A 109 7.92 -1.07 16.23
C ARG A 109 9.10 -0.44 15.51
#